data_AF-A0A0C5G866-F1
#
_entry.id   AF-A0A0C5G866-F1
#
_cell.length_a   1.000
_cell.length_b   1.000
_cell.length_c   1.000
_cell.angle_alpha   90.00
_cell.angle_beta   90.00
_cell.angle_gamma   90.00
#
_symmetry.space_group_name_H-M   'P 1'
#
loop_
_entity.id
_entity.type
_entity.pdbx_description
1 polymer ?
#
loop_
_entity_poly.entity_id
_entity_poly.type
_entity_poly.pdbx_seq_one_letter_code
_entity_poly.pdbx_strand_id
1 'polypeptide(L)'
;MSLLGLPLGRLLDQIPLWHRALDRAGVPGELRSDYTAAARVVARRYPAGYPGARLALPPAWQPHICAVGAVAIHTDCLVDVPVDQCDPQAFHAWAEQIRQGLVTGRAEQPILRAALHTVNACSIDHAEVHACLAGQAGRLGMRGYATEQDHNDNTDRSNMPLIRILSAVCGVPMHPRNELAVRLTADAAQRWDDLADLADDLRDGLLTIPRPICCGSTSPAPTWRPGATPPRCGTCWHTPAPRPARPSTPPRPHSTRPIRRSSTSAVLSW
;
A
#
# COMPACT_ATOMS: atom_id res chain seq x y z
N MET A 1 13.93 3.34 -36.33
CA MET A 1 13.71 2.22 -35.40
C MET A 1 12.69 2.66 -34.37
N SER A 2 11.40 2.44 -34.66
CA SER A 2 10.29 2.66 -33.73
C SER A 2 10.12 1.41 -32.88
N LEU A 3 10.59 1.46 -31.64
CA LEU A 3 10.22 0.50 -30.60
C LEU A 3 9.07 1.13 -29.81
N LEU A 4 7.99 0.37 -29.61
CA LEU A 4 6.77 0.70 -28.84
C LEU A 4 5.56 1.27 -29.60
N GLY A 5 5.31 0.79 -30.82
CA GLY A 5 4.03 0.96 -31.52
C GLY A 5 2.97 -0.06 -31.08
N LEU A 6 2.62 -0.12 -29.79
CA LEU A 6 1.33 -0.70 -29.41
C LEU A 6 0.27 0.38 -29.65
N PRO A 7 -0.76 0.14 -30.47
CA PRO A 7 -1.80 1.14 -30.70
C PRO A 7 -2.59 1.25 -29.40
N LEU A 8 -2.26 2.25 -28.58
CA LEU A 8 -2.97 2.60 -27.34
C LEU A 8 -4.49 2.62 -27.56
N GLY A 9 -4.97 3.04 -28.73
CA GLY A 9 -6.38 2.98 -29.11
C GLY A 9 -7.00 1.57 -29.03
N ARG A 10 -6.29 0.54 -29.51
CA ARG A 10 -6.77 -0.85 -29.50
C ARG A 10 -6.79 -1.45 -28.08
N LEU A 11 -5.93 -0.97 -27.19
CA LEU A 11 -5.92 -1.34 -25.77
C LEU A 11 -7.06 -0.65 -25.00
N LEU A 12 -7.32 0.62 -25.30
CA LEU A 12 -8.43 1.36 -24.71
C LEU A 12 -9.80 0.79 -25.14
N ASP A 13 -9.93 0.32 -26.39
CA ASP A 13 -11.13 -0.38 -26.89
C ASP A 13 -11.38 -1.73 -26.18
N GLN A 14 -10.32 -2.32 -25.61
CA GLN A 14 -10.41 -3.57 -24.83
C GLN A 14 -10.79 -3.34 -23.38
N ILE A 15 -10.68 -2.11 -22.85
CA ILE A 15 -11.17 -1.81 -21.51
C ILE A 15 -12.70 -1.82 -21.59
N PRO A 16 -13.38 -2.78 -20.93
CA PRO A 16 -14.82 -2.76 -20.91
C PRO A 16 -15.27 -1.45 -20.25
N LEU A 17 -16.31 -0.83 -20.81
CA LEU A 17 -16.99 0.26 -20.15
C LEU A 17 -17.43 -0.18 -18.74
N TRP A 18 -17.38 0.74 -17.75
CA TRP A 18 -17.63 0.41 -16.33
C TRP A 18 -18.95 -0.35 -16.11
N HIS A 19 -20.04 0.08 -16.75
CA HIS A 19 -21.32 -0.62 -16.68
C HIS A 19 -21.26 -2.09 -17.13
N ARG A 20 -20.47 -2.42 -18.16
CA ARG A 20 -20.26 -3.81 -18.60
C ARG A 20 -19.48 -4.62 -17.57
N ALA A 21 -18.51 -4.00 -16.87
CA ALA A 21 -17.81 -4.67 -15.78
C ALA A 21 -18.76 -4.97 -14.61
N LEU A 22 -19.64 -4.02 -14.25
CA LEU A 22 -20.70 -4.24 -13.25
C LEU A 22 -21.65 -5.37 -13.66
N ASP A 23 -22.08 -5.41 -14.92
CA ASP A 23 -22.92 -6.49 -15.44
C ASP A 23 -22.21 -7.85 -15.35
N ARG A 24 -20.93 -7.91 -15.75
CA ARG A 24 -20.13 -9.14 -15.71
C ARG A 24 -19.81 -9.62 -14.30
N ALA A 25 -19.75 -8.71 -13.35
CA ALA A 25 -19.61 -9.02 -11.93
C ALA A 25 -20.94 -9.37 -11.25
N GLY A 26 -22.07 -9.32 -11.98
CA GLY A 26 -23.38 -9.61 -11.42
C GLY A 26 -23.85 -8.57 -10.39
N VAL A 27 -23.38 -7.32 -10.48
CA VAL A 27 -23.74 -6.27 -9.51
C VAL A 27 -25.21 -5.85 -9.69
N PRO A 28 -26.04 -5.96 -8.64
CA PRO A 28 -27.44 -5.53 -8.66
C PRO A 28 -27.60 -4.04 -8.98
N GLY A 29 -28.72 -3.67 -9.61
CA GLY A 29 -28.96 -2.32 -10.11
C GLY A 29 -28.84 -1.24 -9.03
N GLU A 30 -29.37 -1.51 -7.85
CA GLU A 30 -29.41 -0.64 -6.67
C GLU A 30 -28.02 -0.40 -6.04
N LEU A 31 -27.04 -1.28 -6.28
CA LEU A 31 -25.68 -1.14 -5.75
C LEU A 31 -24.69 -0.52 -6.75
N ARG A 32 -25.11 -0.26 -7.99
CA ARG A 32 -24.19 0.23 -9.04
C ARG A 32 -23.57 1.59 -8.70
N SER A 33 -24.33 2.48 -8.07
CA SER A 33 -23.81 3.77 -7.58
C SER A 33 -22.78 3.59 -6.47
N ASP A 34 -22.98 2.63 -5.58
CA ASP A 34 -22.08 2.32 -4.47
C ASP A 34 -20.74 1.76 -4.96
N TYR A 35 -20.76 0.80 -5.89
CA TYR A 35 -19.55 0.31 -6.55
C TYR A 35 -18.82 1.41 -7.33
N THR A 36 -19.58 2.31 -7.97
CA THR A 36 -18.99 3.46 -8.68
C THR A 36 -18.34 4.44 -7.71
N ALA A 37 -18.91 4.64 -6.52
CA ALA A 37 -18.29 5.43 -5.45
C ALA A 37 -16.97 4.80 -4.98
N ALA A 38 -16.95 3.48 -4.76
CA ALA A 38 -15.74 2.75 -4.41
C ALA A 38 -14.66 2.87 -5.49
N ALA A 39 -15.00 2.66 -6.77
CA ALA A 39 -14.07 2.83 -7.87
C ALA A 39 -13.47 4.24 -7.95
N ARG A 40 -14.25 5.28 -7.62
CA ARG A 40 -13.76 6.67 -7.56
C ARG A 40 -12.75 6.88 -6.43
N VAL A 41 -12.93 6.25 -5.26
CA VAL A 41 -11.95 6.29 -4.17
C VAL A 41 -10.62 5.70 -4.65
N VAL A 42 -10.65 4.50 -5.24
CA VAL A 42 -9.44 3.84 -5.77
C VAL A 42 -8.78 4.67 -6.86
N ALA A 43 -9.55 5.20 -7.81
CA ALA A 43 -9.04 6.03 -8.90
C ALA A 43 -8.36 7.32 -8.41
N ARG A 44 -8.86 7.92 -7.32
CA ARG A 44 -8.28 9.12 -6.72
C ARG A 44 -7.01 8.83 -5.94
N ARG A 45 -7.00 7.76 -5.13
CA ARG A 45 -5.82 7.39 -4.32
C ARG A 45 -4.69 6.85 -5.18
N TYR A 46 -5.00 6.03 -6.18
CA TYR A 46 -4.02 5.36 -7.04
C TYR A 46 -4.26 5.67 -8.52
N PRO A 47 -3.92 6.89 -8.99
CA PRO A 47 -4.21 7.33 -10.36
C PRO A 47 -3.52 6.49 -11.44
N ALA A 48 -2.39 5.84 -11.12
CA ALA A 48 -1.72 4.87 -12.00
C ALA A 48 -2.20 3.42 -11.77
N GLY A 49 -2.49 3.05 -10.52
CA GLY A 49 -2.91 1.69 -10.16
C GLY A 49 -4.31 1.35 -10.69
N TYR A 50 -5.25 2.29 -10.62
CA TYR A 50 -6.62 2.09 -11.09
C TYR A 50 -6.71 1.72 -12.59
N PRO A 51 -6.14 2.49 -13.53
CA PRO A 51 -6.15 2.11 -14.94
C PRO A 51 -5.39 0.81 -15.20
N GLY A 52 -4.30 0.55 -14.46
CA GLY A 52 -3.59 -0.73 -14.50
C GLY A 52 -4.49 -1.91 -14.15
N ALA A 53 -5.25 -1.82 -13.05
CA ALA A 53 -6.21 -2.84 -12.64
C ALA A 53 -7.36 -3.02 -13.65
N ARG A 54 -7.86 -1.92 -14.23
CA ARG A 54 -8.91 -1.94 -15.28
C ARG A 54 -8.44 -2.60 -16.59
N LEU A 55 -7.14 -2.57 -16.87
CA LEU A 55 -6.53 -3.19 -18.05
C LEU A 55 -6.13 -4.65 -17.82
N ALA A 56 -5.55 -4.95 -16.66
CA ALA A 56 -4.94 -6.25 -16.38
C ALA A 56 -5.92 -7.29 -15.83
N LEU A 57 -6.95 -6.87 -15.10
CA LEU A 57 -7.86 -7.80 -14.42
C LEU A 57 -9.07 -8.16 -15.30
N PRO A 58 -9.57 -9.41 -15.24
CA PRO A 58 -10.85 -9.80 -15.81
C PRO A 58 -11.99 -8.84 -15.43
N PRO A 59 -12.89 -8.47 -16.37
CA PRO A 59 -13.96 -7.51 -16.12
C PRO A 59 -14.87 -7.83 -14.94
N ALA A 60 -15.11 -9.13 -14.68
CA ALA A 60 -15.94 -9.60 -13.58
C ALA A 60 -15.32 -9.38 -12.19
N TRP A 61 -13.99 -9.24 -12.08
CA TRP A 61 -13.32 -9.03 -10.80
C TRP A 61 -13.22 -7.54 -10.44
N GLN A 62 -13.17 -6.68 -11.45
CA GLN A 62 -12.84 -5.26 -11.29
C GLN A 62 -13.75 -4.53 -10.28
N PRO A 63 -15.09 -4.70 -10.27
CA PRO A 63 -15.94 -4.04 -9.29
C PRO A 63 -15.66 -4.47 -7.86
N HIS A 64 -15.52 -5.77 -7.62
CA HIS A 64 -15.24 -6.34 -6.31
C HIS A 64 -13.87 -5.94 -5.77
N ILE A 65 -12.85 -5.92 -6.63
CA ILE A 65 -11.52 -5.40 -6.28
C ILE A 65 -11.59 -3.92 -5.89
N CYS A 66 -12.37 -3.10 -6.61
CA CYS A 66 -12.55 -1.70 -6.26
C CYS A 66 -13.29 -1.52 -4.92
N ALA A 67 -14.29 -2.36 -4.63
CA ALA A 67 -15.04 -2.32 -3.39
C ALA A 67 -14.16 -2.65 -2.17
N VAL A 68 -13.41 -3.75 -2.24
CA VAL A 68 -12.43 -4.12 -1.20
C VAL A 68 -11.34 -3.05 -1.07
N GLY A 69 -10.78 -2.60 -2.20
CA GLY A 69 -9.75 -1.58 -2.23
C GLY A 69 -10.19 -0.25 -1.61
N ALA A 70 -11.43 0.19 -1.84
CA ALA A 70 -11.94 1.43 -1.24
C ALA A 70 -12.06 1.35 0.29
N VAL A 71 -12.51 0.21 0.82
CA VAL A 71 -12.54 -0.04 2.28
C VAL A 71 -11.13 -0.13 2.85
N ALA A 72 -10.21 -0.80 2.16
CA ALA A 72 -8.81 -0.89 2.56
C ALA A 72 -8.16 0.51 2.61
N ILE A 73 -8.32 1.32 1.56
CA ILE A 73 -7.81 2.71 1.51
C ILE A 73 -8.39 3.55 2.64
N HIS A 74 -9.71 3.46 2.88
CA HIS A 74 -10.32 4.24 3.96
C HIS A 74 -9.79 3.81 5.34
N THR A 75 -9.63 2.50 5.55
CA THR A 75 -9.06 1.95 6.78
C THR A 75 -7.62 2.43 6.97
N ASP A 76 -6.83 2.39 5.90
CA ASP A 76 -5.43 2.83 5.87
C ASP A 76 -5.31 4.32 6.19
N CYS A 77 -6.16 5.19 5.62
CA CYS A 77 -6.18 6.62 5.96
C CYS A 77 -6.51 6.92 7.43
N LEU A 78 -7.15 6.01 8.16
CA LEU A 78 -7.41 6.18 9.59
C LEU A 78 -6.22 5.74 10.45
N VAL A 79 -5.33 4.91 9.90
CA VAL A 79 -4.16 4.34 10.57
C VAL A 79 -2.91 5.14 10.24
N ASP A 80 -2.77 5.56 8.99
CA ASP A 80 -1.64 6.32 8.42
C ASP A 80 -1.82 7.82 8.67
N VAL A 81 -1.94 8.13 9.94
CA VAL A 81 -1.91 9.49 10.47
C VAL A 81 -0.68 9.64 11.36
N PRO A 82 -0.03 10.82 11.38
CA PRO A 82 1.07 11.08 12.30
C PRO A 82 0.71 10.70 13.74
N VAL A 83 1.65 10.13 14.49
CA VAL A 83 1.36 9.54 15.82
C VAL A 83 0.75 10.56 16.80
N ASP A 84 1.07 11.84 16.64
CA ASP A 84 0.52 12.95 17.42
C ASP A 84 -0.91 13.37 17.02
N GLN A 85 -1.36 12.94 15.84
CA GLN A 85 -2.69 13.19 15.28
C GLN A 85 -3.58 11.93 15.27
N CYS A 86 -3.02 10.79 15.68
CA CYS A 86 -3.73 9.52 15.74
C CYS A 86 -4.93 9.60 16.69
N ASP A 87 -6.12 9.35 16.16
CA ASP A 87 -7.34 9.12 16.92
C ASP A 87 -7.76 7.65 16.80
N PRO A 88 -7.37 6.80 17.77
CA PRO A 88 -7.78 5.40 17.78
C PRO A 88 -9.31 5.23 17.79
N GLN A 89 -10.06 6.20 18.32
CA GLN A 89 -11.52 6.11 18.37
C GLN A 89 -12.14 6.15 16.98
N ALA A 90 -11.62 6.97 16.06
CA ALA A 90 -12.07 7.01 14.68
C ALA A 90 -11.90 5.64 13.98
N PHE A 91 -10.72 5.02 14.13
CA PHE A 91 -10.48 3.66 13.62
C PHE A 91 -11.43 2.64 14.27
N HIS A 92 -11.60 2.67 15.59
CA HIS A 92 -12.46 1.71 16.28
C HIS A 92 -13.93 1.85 15.88
N ALA A 93 -14.43 3.08 15.69
CA ALA A 93 -15.77 3.34 15.21
C ALA A 93 -15.97 2.81 13.78
N TRP A 94 -14.98 3.01 12.90
CA TRP A 94 -14.98 2.46 11.55
C TRP A 94 -14.96 0.92 11.55
N ALA A 95 -14.06 0.32 12.31
CA ALA A 95 -13.96 -1.13 12.45
C ALA A 95 -15.27 -1.73 12.96
N GLU A 96 -15.94 -1.06 13.90
CA GLU A 96 -17.23 -1.50 14.42
C GLU A 96 -18.34 -1.42 13.37
N GLN A 97 -18.39 -0.37 12.54
CA GLN A 97 -19.32 -0.30 11.41
C GLN A 97 -19.13 -1.48 10.45
N ILE A 98 -17.89 -1.88 10.17
CA ILE A 98 -17.61 -3.06 9.34
C ILE A 98 -18.12 -4.33 10.03
N ARG A 99 -17.81 -4.54 11.31
CA ARG A 99 -18.26 -5.75 12.05
C ARG A 99 -19.77 -5.86 12.09
N GLN A 100 -20.47 -4.77 12.40
CA GLN A 100 -21.93 -4.72 12.40
C GLN A 100 -22.49 -4.95 11.00
N GLY A 101 -21.84 -4.40 9.97
CA GLY A 101 -22.17 -4.60 8.57
C GLY A 101 -22.06 -6.07 8.15
N LEU A 102 -21.01 -6.78 8.58
CA LEU A 102 -20.83 -8.20 8.29
C LEU A 102 -21.96 -9.06 8.89
N VAL A 103 -22.45 -8.70 10.09
CA VAL A 103 -23.55 -9.43 10.75
C VAL A 103 -24.91 -9.09 10.13
N THR A 104 -25.16 -7.82 9.84
CA THR A 104 -26.49 -7.33 9.44
C THR A 104 -26.70 -7.26 7.92
N GLY A 105 -25.62 -7.28 7.15
CA GLY A 105 -25.63 -7.01 5.71
C GLY A 105 -25.94 -5.55 5.36
N ARG A 106 -25.90 -4.61 6.32
CA ARG A 106 -26.33 -3.22 6.15
C ARG A 106 -25.21 -2.23 6.51
N ALA A 107 -25.17 -1.12 5.77
CA ALA A 107 -24.27 0.00 6.04
C ALA A 107 -24.81 1.31 5.47
N GLU A 108 -24.48 2.42 6.13
CA GLU A 108 -24.84 3.77 5.67
C GLU A 108 -23.90 4.29 4.57
N GLN A 109 -22.62 3.89 4.63
CA GLN A 109 -21.62 4.36 3.68
C GLN A 109 -21.68 3.57 2.36
N PRO A 110 -21.67 4.24 1.19
CA PRO A 110 -21.67 3.57 -0.13
C PRO A 110 -20.56 2.54 -0.30
N ILE A 111 -19.32 2.90 0.07
CA ILE A 111 -18.16 2.00 -0.09
C ILE A 111 -18.31 0.74 0.76
N LEU A 112 -18.92 0.85 1.95
CA LEU A 112 -19.13 -0.27 2.84
C LEU A 112 -20.27 -1.16 2.33
N ARG A 113 -21.38 -0.61 1.82
CA ARG A 113 -22.43 -1.41 1.17
C ARG A 113 -21.90 -2.24 0.00
N ALA A 114 -21.07 -1.64 -0.85
CA ALA A 114 -20.43 -2.36 -1.96
C ALA A 114 -19.50 -3.47 -1.46
N ALA A 115 -18.71 -3.21 -0.42
CA ALA A 115 -17.81 -4.20 0.17
C ALA A 115 -18.56 -5.35 0.85
N LEU A 116 -19.64 -5.08 1.61
CA LEU A 116 -20.47 -6.12 2.23
C LEU A 116 -21.13 -7.01 1.19
N HIS A 117 -21.65 -6.41 0.11
CA HIS A 117 -22.13 -7.20 -1.03
C HIS A 117 -21.01 -8.05 -1.63
N THR A 118 -19.80 -7.50 -1.79
CA THR A 118 -18.64 -8.25 -2.31
C THR A 118 -18.28 -9.42 -1.41
N VAL A 119 -18.27 -9.23 -0.08
CA VAL A 119 -18.01 -10.29 0.90
C VAL A 119 -18.97 -11.45 0.70
N ASN A 120 -20.27 -11.17 0.57
CA ASN A 120 -21.28 -12.19 0.33
C ASN A 120 -21.17 -12.83 -1.07
N ALA A 121 -21.04 -12.02 -2.13
CA ALA A 121 -21.04 -12.49 -3.52
C ALA A 121 -19.80 -13.33 -3.87
N CYS A 122 -18.66 -13.05 -3.24
CA CYS A 122 -17.41 -13.77 -3.42
C CYS A 122 -17.14 -14.83 -2.34
N SER A 123 -18.09 -15.05 -1.42
CA SER A 123 -17.95 -16.00 -0.30
C SER A 123 -16.67 -15.76 0.52
N ILE A 124 -16.34 -14.51 0.79
CA ILE A 124 -15.17 -14.14 1.60
C ILE A 124 -15.44 -14.50 3.05
N ASP A 125 -14.50 -15.21 3.68
CA ASP A 125 -14.59 -15.54 5.10
C ASP A 125 -14.50 -14.25 5.95
N HIS A 126 -15.48 -14.06 6.84
CA HIS A 126 -15.49 -12.94 7.78
C HIS A 126 -14.24 -12.95 8.68
N ALA A 127 -13.66 -14.12 8.97
CA ALA A 127 -12.43 -14.24 9.73
C ALA A 127 -11.26 -13.48 9.07
N GLU A 128 -11.16 -13.47 7.74
CA GLU A 128 -10.12 -12.72 7.03
C GLU A 128 -10.37 -11.21 7.12
N VAL A 129 -11.63 -10.76 7.09
CA VAL A 129 -11.97 -9.35 7.31
C VAL A 129 -11.61 -8.92 8.74
N HIS A 130 -11.91 -9.75 9.73
CA HIS A 130 -11.53 -9.49 11.12
C HIS A 130 -10.01 -9.50 11.33
N ALA A 131 -9.29 -10.42 10.69
CA ALA A 131 -7.83 -10.47 10.73
C ALA A 131 -7.22 -9.21 10.10
N CYS A 132 -7.75 -8.75 8.96
CA CYS A 132 -7.34 -7.50 8.33
C CYS A 132 -7.53 -6.30 9.28
N LEU A 133 -8.69 -6.21 9.94
CA LEU A 133 -8.94 -5.14 10.93
C LEU A 133 -8.01 -5.24 12.15
N ALA A 134 -7.71 -6.45 12.63
CA ALA A 134 -6.79 -6.64 13.74
C ALA A 134 -5.35 -6.24 13.38
N GLY A 135 -4.91 -6.57 12.15
CA GLY A 135 -3.62 -6.14 11.62
C GLY A 135 -3.50 -4.62 11.54
N GLN A 136 -4.52 -3.95 10.98
CA GLN A 136 -4.56 -2.49 10.89
C GLN A 136 -4.62 -1.83 12.27
N ALA A 137 -5.34 -2.41 13.24
CA ALA A 137 -5.34 -1.93 14.62
C ALA A 137 -3.93 -1.98 15.27
N GLY A 138 -3.13 -3.00 14.93
CA GLY A 138 -1.76 -3.14 15.43
C GLY A 138 -0.79 -2.06 14.92
N ARG A 139 -1.14 -1.37 13.82
CA ARG A 139 -0.36 -0.27 13.26
C ARG A 139 -0.67 1.09 13.92
N LEU A 140 -1.76 1.21 14.68
CA LEU A 140 -2.15 2.48 15.32
C LEU A 140 -1.04 3.02 16.23
N GLY A 141 -0.55 4.21 15.92
CA GLY A 141 0.50 4.87 16.70
C GLY A 141 1.88 4.21 16.59
N MET A 142 2.07 3.30 15.64
CA MET A 142 3.37 2.69 15.34
C MET A 142 4.37 3.78 14.95
N ARG A 143 5.62 3.64 15.41
CA ARG A 143 6.74 4.58 15.09
C ARG A 143 7.79 3.97 14.16
N GLY A 144 7.55 2.77 13.67
CA GLY A 144 8.43 2.04 12.78
C GLY A 144 8.71 0.62 13.25
N TYR A 145 9.61 -0.05 12.56
CA TYR A 145 10.06 -1.40 12.90
C TYR A 145 11.37 -1.33 13.69
N ALA A 146 11.43 -1.99 14.85
CA ALA A 146 12.68 -2.08 15.61
C ALA A 146 13.60 -3.17 15.02
N THR A 147 13.00 -4.24 14.46
CA THR A 147 13.68 -5.41 13.93
C THR A 147 13.08 -5.86 12.59
N GLU A 148 13.82 -6.69 11.84
CA GLU A 148 13.29 -7.38 10.65
C GLU A 148 12.08 -8.26 10.99
N GLN A 149 12.02 -8.81 12.21
CA GLN A 149 10.86 -9.59 12.65
C GLN A 149 9.61 -8.71 12.78
N ASP A 150 9.73 -7.46 13.21
CA ASP A 150 8.57 -6.56 13.31
C ASP A 150 7.99 -6.25 11.92
N HIS A 151 8.85 -6.07 10.91
CA HIS A 151 8.41 -5.90 9.51
C HIS A 151 7.72 -7.17 8.97
N ASN A 152 8.28 -8.34 9.27
CA ASN A 152 7.68 -9.61 8.88
C ASN A 152 6.31 -9.83 9.54
N ASP A 153 6.23 -9.59 10.86
CA ASP A 153 5.00 -9.66 11.64
C ASP A 153 3.96 -8.68 11.12
N ASN A 154 4.36 -7.45 10.76
CA ASN A 154 3.47 -6.48 10.15
C ASN A 154 2.93 -7.04 8.83
N THR A 155 3.80 -7.48 7.91
CA THR A 155 3.36 -8.02 6.62
C THR A 155 2.39 -9.19 6.79
N ASP A 156 2.67 -10.10 7.71
CA ASP A 156 1.83 -11.28 7.95
C ASP A 156 0.48 -10.92 8.58
N ARG A 157 0.42 -9.87 9.42
CA ARG A 157 -0.80 -9.46 10.14
C ARG A 157 -1.65 -8.44 9.38
N SER A 158 -1.04 -7.49 8.66
CA SER A 158 -1.76 -6.42 7.97
C SER A 158 -1.99 -6.73 6.49
N ASN A 159 -1.00 -7.28 5.80
CA ASN A 159 -1.04 -7.38 4.33
C ASN A 159 -1.61 -8.72 3.88
N MET A 160 -1.18 -9.82 4.51
CA MET A 160 -1.63 -11.16 4.11
C MET A 160 -3.15 -11.36 4.21
N PRO A 161 -3.86 -10.90 5.25
CA PRO A 161 -5.33 -11.00 5.28
C PRO A 161 -6.00 -10.25 4.12
N LEU A 162 -5.53 -9.04 3.79
CA LEU A 162 -6.05 -8.29 2.64
C LEU A 162 -5.81 -9.05 1.33
N ILE A 163 -4.64 -9.67 1.15
CA ILE A 163 -4.34 -10.45 -0.05
C ILE A 163 -5.20 -11.72 -0.14
N ARG A 164 -5.51 -12.37 0.99
CA ARG A 164 -6.46 -13.51 1.00
C ARG A 164 -7.86 -13.07 0.59
N ILE A 165 -8.33 -11.91 1.07
CA ILE A 165 -9.60 -11.31 0.63
C ILE A 165 -9.57 -11.05 -0.89
N LEU A 166 -8.53 -10.40 -1.40
CA LEU A 166 -8.41 -10.11 -2.84
C LEU A 166 -8.31 -11.39 -3.69
N SER A 167 -7.68 -12.43 -3.16
CA SER A 167 -7.57 -13.75 -3.81
C SER A 167 -8.93 -14.45 -3.87
N ALA A 168 -9.73 -14.37 -2.79
CA ALA A 168 -11.11 -14.84 -2.77
C ALA A 168 -12.00 -14.09 -3.78
N VAL A 169 -11.84 -12.77 -3.93
CA VAL A 169 -12.52 -11.99 -4.99
C VAL A 169 -12.19 -12.52 -6.39
N CYS A 170 -10.94 -12.92 -6.60
CA CYS A 170 -10.49 -13.48 -7.88
C CYS A 170 -10.88 -14.96 -8.07
N GLY A 171 -11.51 -15.61 -7.08
CA GLY A 171 -11.79 -17.04 -7.10
C GLY A 171 -10.53 -17.92 -7.09
N VAL A 172 -9.42 -17.40 -6.55
CA VAL A 172 -8.13 -18.08 -6.46
C VAL A 172 -7.92 -18.52 -5.01
N PRO A 173 -8.18 -19.79 -4.65
CA PRO A 173 -7.99 -20.25 -3.27
C PRO A 173 -6.52 -20.18 -2.88
N MET A 174 -6.28 -19.79 -1.62
CA MET A 174 -4.93 -19.85 -1.07
C MET A 174 -4.57 -21.32 -0.82
N HIS A 175 -3.44 -21.74 -1.38
CA HIS A 175 -2.89 -23.08 -1.27
C HIS A 175 -1.46 -22.93 -0.74
N PRO A 176 -0.94 -23.83 0.10
CA PRO A 176 0.39 -23.66 0.71
C PRO A 176 1.52 -23.31 -0.29
N ARG A 177 1.43 -23.83 -1.53
CA ARG A 177 2.37 -23.53 -2.62
C ARG A 177 2.29 -22.10 -3.19
N ASN A 178 1.11 -21.49 -3.29
CA ASN A 178 1.00 -20.11 -3.76
C ASN A 178 1.10 -19.11 -2.60
N GLU A 179 0.78 -19.53 -1.36
CA GLU A 179 0.86 -18.68 -0.18
C GLU A 179 2.27 -18.15 0.08
N LEU A 180 3.29 -19.00 -0.04
CA LEU A 180 4.69 -18.56 0.08
C LEU A 180 5.06 -17.51 -0.98
N ALA A 181 4.72 -17.75 -2.25
CA ALA A 181 5.01 -16.83 -3.34
C ALA A 181 4.28 -15.49 -3.17
N VAL A 182 3.03 -15.56 -2.73
CA VAL A 182 2.21 -14.39 -2.41
C VAL A 182 2.81 -13.62 -1.24
N ARG A 183 3.25 -14.30 -0.17
CA ARG A 183 3.87 -13.64 0.98
C ARG A 183 5.19 -12.97 0.61
N LEU A 184 6.02 -13.60 -0.22
CA LEU A 184 7.25 -12.98 -0.74
C LEU A 184 6.95 -11.75 -1.60
N THR A 185 5.87 -11.80 -2.38
CA THR A 185 5.42 -10.64 -3.17
C THR A 185 4.91 -9.53 -2.26
N ALA A 186 4.19 -9.87 -1.19
CA ALA A 186 3.74 -8.94 -0.16
C ALA A 186 4.92 -8.28 0.57
N ASP A 187 5.98 -9.04 0.86
CA ASP A 187 7.24 -8.51 1.43
C ASP A 187 7.81 -7.41 0.54
N ALA A 188 8.02 -7.77 -0.73
CA ALA A 188 8.68 -6.90 -1.68
C ALA A 188 7.84 -5.65 -1.94
N ALA A 189 6.51 -5.79 -2.00
CA ALA A 189 5.59 -4.68 -2.13
C ALA A 189 5.64 -3.76 -0.91
N GLN A 190 5.61 -4.30 0.32
CA GLN A 190 5.70 -3.47 1.53
C GLN A 190 7.04 -2.74 1.61
N ARG A 191 8.16 -3.42 1.32
CA ARG A 191 9.48 -2.78 1.32
C ARG A 191 9.61 -1.70 0.25
N TRP A 192 8.97 -1.90 -0.89
CA TRP A 192 8.91 -0.89 -1.94
C TRP A 192 8.11 0.33 -1.48
N ASP A 193 6.97 0.11 -0.83
CA ASP A 193 6.11 1.14 -0.25
C ASP A 193 6.87 1.94 0.84
N ASP A 194 7.45 1.24 1.82
CA ASP A 194 8.30 1.80 2.88
C ASP A 194 9.44 2.68 2.29
N LEU A 195 10.01 2.29 1.14
CA LEU A 195 11.06 3.06 0.48
C LEU A 195 10.53 4.26 -0.31
N ALA A 196 9.37 4.10 -0.95
CA ALA A 196 8.73 5.17 -1.72
C ALA A 196 8.28 6.32 -0.81
N ASP A 197 7.78 5.97 0.39
CA ASP A 197 7.21 6.92 1.35
C ASP A 197 8.22 7.33 2.44
N LEU A 198 9.44 6.81 2.42
CA LEU A 198 10.48 7.06 3.44
C LEU A 198 10.66 8.55 3.82
N ALA A 199 10.60 9.45 2.84
CA ALA A 199 10.79 10.88 3.09
C ALA A 199 9.59 11.53 3.83
N ASP A 200 8.40 11.01 3.62
CA ASP A 200 7.16 11.46 4.26
C ASP A 200 7.03 10.77 5.62
N ASP A 201 7.27 9.46 5.69
CA ASP A 201 7.33 8.68 6.94
C ASP A 201 8.28 9.32 7.97
N LEU A 202 9.50 9.68 7.57
CA LEU A 202 10.47 10.32 8.46
C LEU A 202 10.00 11.70 8.93
N ARG A 203 9.21 12.42 8.12
CA ARG A 203 8.64 13.71 8.50
C ARG A 203 7.57 13.53 9.58
N ASP A 204 6.81 12.44 9.48
CA ASP A 204 5.72 12.10 10.39
C ASP A 204 6.18 11.26 11.60
N GLY A 205 7.48 10.98 11.68
CA GLY A 205 8.12 10.31 12.81
C GLY A 205 8.00 8.79 12.79
N LEU A 206 7.82 8.22 11.60
CA LEU A 206 7.76 6.79 11.30
C LEU A 206 9.09 6.33 10.64
N LEU A 207 9.71 5.27 11.17
CA LEU A 207 10.90 4.64 10.58
C LEU A 207 10.58 3.21 10.12
N THR A 208 10.15 3.08 8.88
CA THR A 208 9.72 1.83 8.24
C THR A 208 10.87 0.95 7.73
N ILE A 209 12.12 1.41 7.81
CA ILE A 209 13.29 0.58 7.47
C ILE A 209 13.79 -0.14 8.73
N PRO A 210 13.68 -1.49 8.81
CA PRO A 210 14.19 -2.23 9.94
C PRO A 210 15.70 -2.01 10.10
N ARG A 211 16.17 -1.96 11.35
CA ARG A 211 17.61 -1.96 11.57
C ARG A 211 18.17 -3.33 11.15
N PRO A 212 19.31 -3.36 10.45
CA PRO A 212 20.00 -4.62 10.22
C PRO A 212 20.27 -5.26 11.58
N ILE A 213 20.22 -6.58 11.63
CA ILE A 213 20.74 -7.35 12.75
C ILE A 213 22.24 -7.01 12.83
N CYS A 214 22.64 -5.93 13.52
CA CYS A 214 24.04 -5.70 13.87
C CYS A 214 24.37 -6.90 14.77
N CYS A 215 25.18 -7.84 14.27
CA CYS A 215 25.55 -9.07 14.95
C CYS A 215 25.89 -8.79 16.42
N GLY A 216 24.98 -9.12 17.34
CA GLY A 216 25.24 -9.19 18.78
C GLY A 216 25.00 -7.96 19.66
N SER A 217 24.43 -6.83 19.21
CA SER A 217 24.18 -5.69 20.13
C SER A 217 22.74 -5.64 20.67
N THR A 218 22.53 -6.13 21.89
CA THR A 218 21.29 -6.02 22.70
C THR A 218 21.16 -4.66 23.41
N SER A 219 21.35 -3.55 22.70
CA SER A 219 21.09 -2.22 23.30
C SER A 219 19.68 -1.72 22.97
N PRO A 220 18.92 -1.17 23.95
CA PRO A 220 17.61 -0.61 23.71
C PRO A 220 17.69 0.59 22.76
N ALA A 221 16.58 0.84 22.06
CA ALA A 221 16.49 1.81 20.98
C ALA A 221 16.92 3.23 21.43
N PRO A 222 17.85 3.89 20.71
CA PRO A 222 17.94 5.33 20.79
C PRO A 222 16.70 5.94 20.11
N THR A 223 16.09 6.91 20.78
CA THR A 223 15.02 7.72 20.19
C THR A 223 15.59 8.52 19.02
N TRP A 224 15.06 8.31 17.82
CA TRP A 224 15.40 9.16 16.68
C TRP A 224 14.95 10.59 16.99
N ARG A 225 15.86 11.55 16.80
CA ARG A 225 15.57 13.00 16.89
C ARG A 225 15.87 13.65 15.54
N PRO A 226 15.00 14.54 15.03
CA PRO A 226 15.30 15.33 13.85
C PRO A 226 16.63 16.08 14.04
N GLY A 227 17.57 15.91 13.11
CA GLY A 227 18.91 16.52 13.17
C GLY A 227 19.98 15.71 13.92
N ALA A 228 19.64 14.55 14.50
CA ALA A 228 20.64 13.67 15.07
C ALA A 228 21.49 13.01 13.97
N THR A 229 22.82 13.01 14.15
CA THR A 229 23.71 12.24 13.31
C THR A 229 23.42 10.75 13.54
N PRO A 230 23.20 9.93 12.49
CA PRO A 230 22.92 8.52 12.69
C PRO A 230 24.09 7.86 13.44
N PRO A 231 23.80 6.95 14.40
CA PRO A 231 24.85 6.23 15.09
C PRO A 231 25.67 5.44 14.06
N ARG A 232 26.99 5.59 14.10
CA ARG A 232 27.89 4.81 13.26
C ARG A 232 27.88 3.35 13.79
N CYS A 233 27.14 2.42 13.17
CA CYS A 233 27.36 0.98 13.42
C CYS A 233 28.75 0.67 12.82
N GLY A 234 29.76 0.54 13.70
CA GLY A 234 31.18 0.48 13.34
C GLY A 234 31.62 -0.77 12.57
N THR A 235 30.70 -1.65 12.20
CA THR A 235 31.01 -2.97 11.63
C THR A 235 30.23 -3.34 10.37
N CYS A 236 29.23 -2.55 9.94
CA CYS A 236 28.37 -2.94 8.80
C CYS A 236 28.71 -2.25 7.47
N TRP A 237 29.59 -1.25 7.48
CA TRP A 237 30.10 -0.64 6.26
C TRP A 237 31.62 -0.80 6.24
N HIS A 238 32.11 -1.86 5.61
CA HIS A 238 33.49 -1.83 5.13
C HIS A 238 33.57 -0.72 4.08
N THR A 239 34.08 0.43 4.50
CA THR A 239 34.64 1.43 3.59
C THR A 239 35.58 0.68 2.64
N PRO A 240 35.43 0.77 1.30
CA PRO A 240 36.44 0.24 0.41
C PRO A 240 37.77 0.90 0.79
N ALA A 241 38.82 0.11 0.96
CA ALA A 241 40.16 0.63 1.24
C ALA A 241 40.47 1.76 0.24
N PRO A 242 41.08 2.88 0.68
CA PRO A 242 41.38 3.99 -0.21
C PRO A 242 42.24 3.47 -1.36
N ARG A 243 41.77 3.65 -2.60
CA ARG A 243 42.57 3.35 -3.79
C ARG A 243 43.88 4.15 -3.71
N PRO A 244 45.04 3.57 -4.06
CA PRO A 244 46.27 4.32 -4.14
C PRO A 244 46.10 5.51 -5.10
N ALA A 245 46.65 6.65 -4.69
CA ALA A 245 46.52 7.92 -5.40
C ALA A 245 46.94 7.77 -6.87
N ARG A 246 46.06 8.14 -7.80
CA ARG A 246 46.43 8.33 -9.21
C ARG A 246 47.29 9.59 -9.31
N PRO A 247 48.37 9.58 -10.11
CA PRO A 247 49.15 10.78 -10.39
C PRO A 247 48.26 11.84 -11.05
N SER A 248 48.36 13.05 -10.54
CA SER A 248 47.60 14.24 -10.90
C SER A 248 47.73 14.59 -12.39
N THR A 249 46.60 14.62 -13.08
CA THR A 249 46.47 15.19 -14.43
C THR A 249 46.05 16.66 -14.31
N PRO A 250 46.64 17.61 -15.06
CA PRO A 250 46.32 19.03 -14.94
C PRO A 250 44.90 19.38 -15.42
N PRO A 251 44.29 20.47 -14.91
CA PRO A 251 42.88 20.77 -15.09
C PRO A 251 42.57 21.28 -16.51
N ARG A 252 41.45 20.83 -17.08
CA ARG A 252 40.82 21.47 -18.25
C ARG A 252 39.83 22.57 -17.80
N PRO A 253 39.71 23.66 -18.56
CA PRO A 253 38.93 24.84 -18.16
C PRO A 253 37.41 24.62 -18.21
N HIS A 254 36.73 25.31 -17.30
CA HIS A 254 35.30 25.26 -17.02
C HIS A 254 34.43 25.77 -18.19
N SER A 255 33.36 25.02 -18.49
CA SER A 255 32.22 25.48 -19.30
C SER A 255 30.99 25.55 -18.39
N THR A 256 30.56 26.77 -18.08
CA THR A 256 29.34 27.11 -17.36
C THR A 256 28.09 26.95 -18.23
N ARG A 257 27.13 26.12 -17.80
CA ARG A 257 25.71 26.27 -18.18
C ARG A 257 24.81 26.09 -16.95
N PRO A 258 23.82 26.97 -16.74
CA PRO A 258 22.95 26.92 -15.57
C PRO A 258 21.78 25.94 -15.79
N ILE A 259 21.51 25.10 -14.78
CA ILE A 259 20.28 24.28 -14.71
C ILE A 259 19.26 25.05 -13.86
N ARG A 260 18.12 25.37 -14.48
CA ARG A 260 16.94 25.96 -13.84
C ARG A 260 16.28 24.97 -12.89
N ARG A 261 15.93 25.46 -11.69
CA ARG A 261 14.98 24.83 -10.77
C ARG A 261 13.56 24.95 -11.32
N SER A 262 12.75 23.92 -11.11
CA SER A 262 11.28 24.04 -11.05
C SER A 262 10.76 23.15 -9.93
N SER A 263 10.41 23.82 -8.84
CA SER A 263 9.65 23.34 -7.70
C SER A 263 8.16 23.45 -7.99
N THR A 264 7.38 22.41 -7.72
CA THR A 264 5.93 22.54 -7.54
C THR A 264 5.47 21.57 -6.45
N SER A 265 5.32 22.09 -5.23
CA SER A 265 4.43 21.54 -4.22
C SER A 265 3.01 21.99 -4.54
N ALA A 266 2.05 21.06 -4.45
CA ALA A 266 0.65 21.40 -4.27
C ALA A 266 0.07 20.48 -3.19
N VAL A 267 -0.12 21.08 -2.01
CA VAL A 267 -0.89 20.56 -0.88
C VAL A 267 -2.36 20.82 -1.19
N LEU A 268 -3.22 19.80 -1.08
CA LEU A 268 -4.68 19.99 -1.02
C LEU A 268 -5.29 19.01 0.00
N SER A 269 -5.92 19.60 1.00
CA SER A 269 -6.68 19.00 2.09
C SER A 269 -8.03 18.44 1.63
N TRP A 270 -8.52 17.43 2.36
CA TRP A 270 -9.81 16.77 2.23
C TRP A 270 -11.00 17.66 2.58
#